data_AF-R9JRY7-F1
#
_entry.id   AF-R9JRY7-F1
#
_cell.length_a   1.000
_cell.length_b   1.000
_cell.length_c   1.000
_cell.angle_alpha   90.00
_cell.angle_beta   90.00
_cell.angle_gamma   90.00
#
_symmetry.space_group_name_H-M   'P 1'
#
loop_
_entity.id
_entity.type
_entity.pdbx_description
1 polymer ?
#
loop_
_entity_poly.entity_id
_entity_poly.type
_entity_poly.pdbx_seq_one_letter_code
_entity_poly.pdbx_strand_id
1 'polypeptide(L)' 'MDMERKYDRKLRQLGDELLELRIDILRYQAQINESWVSDEAEGINDLLERLTGQIRLTADEVYDIGQDIVKAYEELTEE' A
#
# COMPACT_ATOMS: atom_id res chain seq x y z
N MET A 1 17.82 -1.91 19.82
CA MET A 1 18.29 -0.94 18.80
C MET A 1 18.46 -1.53 17.39
N ASP A 2 19.27 -2.57 17.14
CA ASP A 2 19.49 -3.04 15.74
C ASP A 2 18.29 -3.76 15.10
N MET A 3 17.50 -4.48 15.89
CA MET A 3 16.29 -5.17 15.42
C MET A 3 15.15 -4.21 15.10
N GLU A 4 14.95 -3.18 15.93
CA GLU A 4 13.95 -2.11 15.75
C GLU A 4 14.16 -1.38 14.42
N ARG A 5 15.40 -0.93 14.17
CA ARG A 5 15.78 -0.31 12.89
C ARG A 5 15.63 -1.24 11.70
N LYS A 6 15.65 -2.55 11.91
CA LYS A 6 15.50 -3.55 10.84
C LYS A 6 14.02 -3.75 10.49
N TYR A 7 13.13 -3.81 11.48
CA TYR A 7 11.69 -3.96 11.25
C TYR A 7 11.05 -2.67 10.73
N ASP A 8 11.41 -1.51 11.27
CA ASP A 8 10.96 -0.21 10.75
C ASP A 8 11.37 -0.03 9.28
N ARG A 9 12.64 -0.34 8.95
CA ARG A 9 13.10 -0.33 7.55
C ARG A 9 12.32 -1.30 6.67
N LYS A 10 11.95 -2.49 7.17
CA LYS A 10 11.24 -3.47 6.35
C LYS A 10 9.77 -3.08 6.12
N LEU A 11 9.10 -2.50 7.12
CA LEU A 11 7.74 -1.98 6.99
C LEU A 11 7.68 -0.82 6.01
N ARG A 12 8.62 0.14 6.11
CA ARG A 12 8.73 1.24 5.14
C ARG A 12 8.97 0.73 3.73
N GLN A 13 9.88 -0.22 3.56
CA GLN A 13 10.17 -0.81 2.26
C GLN A 13 8.92 -1.47 1.65
N LEU A 14 8.13 -2.19 2.46
CA LEU A 14 6.88 -2.80 1.99
C LEU A 14 5.81 -1.74 1.66
N GLY A 15 5.75 -0.64 2.42
CA GLY A 15 4.89 0.50 2.10
C GLY A 15 5.27 1.18 0.78
N ASP A 16 6.57 1.36 0.54
CA ASP A 16 7.09 1.91 -0.72
C ASP A 16 6.77 0.99 -1.90
N GLU A 17 6.94 -0.34 -1.75
CA GLU A 17 6.59 -1.34 -2.77
C GLU A 17 5.07 -1.31 -3.11
N LEU A 18 4.20 -1.12 -2.11
CA LEU A 18 2.75 -0.96 -2.33
C LEU A 18 2.41 0.34 -3.06
N LEU A 19 3.11 1.43 -2.75
CA LEU A 19 2.94 2.71 -3.44
C LEU A 19 3.38 2.63 -4.91
N GLU A 20 4.49 1.97 -5.21
CA GLU A 20 4.95 1.73 -6.58
C GLU A 20 3.91 0.92 -7.37
N LEU A 21 3.40 -0.18 -6.80
CA LEU A 21 2.34 -0.98 -7.43
C LEU A 21 1.08 -0.17 -7.73
N ARG A 22 0.71 0.75 -6.82
CA ARG A 22 -0.42 1.66 -7.04
C ARG A 22 -0.16 2.62 -8.20
N ILE A 23 1.06 3.15 -8.34
CA ILE A 23 1.41 4.03 -9.45
C ILE A 23 1.31 3.29 -10.78
N ASP A 24 1.77 2.05 -10.85
CA ASP A 24 1.70 1.23 -12.06
C ASP A 24 0.25 0.92 -12.44
N ILE A 25 -0.61 0.59 -11.47
CA ILE A 25 -2.04 0.41 -11.69
C ILE A 25 -2.68 1.66 -12.30
N LEU A 26 -2.38 2.85 -11.78
CA LEU A 26 -2.92 4.11 -12.31
C LEU A 26 -2.45 4.38 -13.74
N ARG A 27 -1.20 4.03 -14.07
CA ARG A 27 -0.68 4.13 -15.44
C ARG A 27 -1.41 3.20 -16.40
N TYR A 28 -1.63 1.95 -16.00
CA TYR A 28 -2.39 1.00 -16.82
C TYR A 28 -3.85 1.44 -16.99
N GLN A 29 -4.46 1.97 -15.94
CA GLN A 29 -5.81 2.53 -16.01
C GLN A 29 -5.90 3.67 -17.05
N ALA A 30 -4.93 4.59 -17.05
CA ALA A 30 -4.86 5.68 -18.02
C ALA A 30 -4.69 5.15 -19.46
N GLN A 31 -3.82 4.15 -19.67
CA GLN A 31 -3.61 3.54 -20.99
C GLN A 31 -4.86 2.83 -21.52
N ILE A 32 -5.60 2.14 -20.66
CA ILE A 32 -6.85 1.46 -21.03
C ILE A 32 -7.90 2.49 -21.44
N ASN A 33 -8.06 3.55 -20.65
CA ASN A 33 -9.00 4.65 -20.93
C ASN A 33 -8.70 5.37 -22.24
N GLU A 34 -7.43 5.48 -22.62
CA GLU A 34 -7.02 6.16 -23.85
C GLU A 34 -7.24 5.28 -25.09
N SER A 35 -7.27 3.95 -24.94
CA SER A 35 -7.23 3.01 -26.06
C SER A 35 -8.57 2.33 -26.39
N TRP A 36 -9.59 2.31 -25.52
CA TRP A 36 -10.78 1.45 -25.68
C TRP A 36 -12.12 2.19 -25.47
N VAL A 37 -13.12 1.90 -26.32
CA VAL A 37 -14.47 2.51 -26.31
C VAL A 37 -15.56 1.52 -25.83
N SER A 38 -15.22 0.35 -25.27
CA SER A 38 -16.21 -0.69 -24.96
C SER A 38 -16.30 -1.08 -23.49
N ASP A 39 -17.43 -1.73 -23.14
CA ASP A 39 -17.82 -2.22 -21.82
C ASP A 39 -16.72 -3.06 -21.12
N GLU A 40 -15.84 -3.72 -21.86
CA GLU A 40 -14.68 -4.44 -21.31
C GLU A 40 -13.68 -3.49 -20.62
N ALA A 41 -13.51 -2.27 -21.11
CA ALA A 41 -12.67 -1.26 -20.46
C ALA A 41 -13.28 -0.77 -19.15
N GLU A 42 -14.61 -0.64 -19.09
CA GLU A 42 -15.35 -0.31 -17.86
C GLU A 42 -15.16 -1.41 -16.81
N GLY A 43 -15.33 -2.68 -17.19
CA GLY A 43 -15.11 -3.81 -16.29
C GLY A 43 -13.67 -3.93 -15.76
N ILE A 44 -12.66 -3.60 -16.58
CA ILE A 44 -11.26 -3.58 -16.13
C ILE A 44 -11.00 -2.39 -15.20
N ASN A 45 -11.56 -1.21 -15.50
CA ASN A 45 -11.43 -0.04 -14.62
C ASN A 45 -12.04 -0.29 -13.24
N ASP A 46 -13.23 -0.88 -13.17
CA ASP A 46 -13.88 -1.25 -11.91
C ASP A 46 -13.01 -2.20 -11.08
N LEU A 47 -12.35 -3.15 -11.74
CA LEU A 47 -11.40 -4.06 -11.09
C LEU A 47 -10.18 -3.30 -10.56
N LEU A 48 -9.60 -2.41 -11.35
CA LEU A 48 -8.43 -1.60 -10.97
C LEU A 48 -8.75 -0.65 -9.82
N GLU A 49 -9.95 -0.05 -9.80
CA GLU A 49 -10.39 0.82 -8.72
C GLU A 49 -10.56 0.04 -7.41
N ARG A 50 -11.16 -1.15 -7.47
CA ARG A 50 -11.24 -2.08 -6.33
C ARG A 50 -9.87 -2.49 -5.81
N LEU A 51 -8.96 -2.88 -6.69
CA LEU A 51 -7.59 -3.26 -6.32
C LEU A 51 -6.84 -2.10 -5.69
N THR A 52 -6.96 -0.89 -6.26
CA THR A 52 -6.37 0.33 -5.72
C THR A 52 -6.89 0.64 -4.32
N GLY A 53 -8.20 0.48 -4.11
CA GLY A 53 -8.84 0.64 -2.80
C GLY A 53 -8.30 -0.36 -1.77
N GLN A 54 -8.18 -1.63 -2.15
CA GLN A 54 -7.62 -2.68 -1.27
C GLN A 54 -6.16 -2.43 -0.93
N ILE A 55 -5.33 -2.05 -1.91
CA ILE A 55 -3.92 -1.71 -1.66
C ILE A 55 -3.80 -0.57 -0.66
N ARG A 56 -4.63 0.46 -0.80
CA ARG A 56 -4.64 1.59 0.13
C ARG A 56 -5.01 1.16 1.54
N LEU A 57 -6.10 0.41 1.71
CA LEU A 57 -6.53 -0.08 3.03
C LEU A 57 -5.44 -0.94 3.68
N THR A 58 -4.84 -1.86 2.94
CA THR A 58 -3.75 -2.70 3.43
C THR A 58 -2.53 -1.86 3.82
N ALA A 59 -2.18 -0.84 3.04
CA ALA A 59 -1.07 0.06 3.37
C ALA A 59 -1.32 0.84 4.67
N ASP A 60 -2.54 1.35 4.85
CA ASP A 60 -2.95 2.05 6.05
C ASP A 60 -2.93 1.10 7.27
N GLU A 61 -3.45 -0.13 7.15
CA GLU A 61 -3.39 -1.15 8.22
C GLU A 61 -1.96 -1.52 8.61
N VAL A 62 -1.07 -1.70 7.63
CA VAL A 62 0.35 -1.99 7.88
C VAL A 62 1.02 -0.83 8.61
N TYR A 63 0.67 0.41 8.27
CA TYR A 63 1.18 1.59 8.95
C TYR A 63 0.73 1.64 10.41
N ASP A 64 -0.57 1.43 10.67
CA ASP A 64 -1.15 1.44 12.00
C ASP A 64 -0.54 0.35 12.90
N ILE A 65 -0.42 -0.87 12.39
CA ILE A 65 0.28 -1.97 13.10
C ILE A 65 1.72 -1.57 13.41
N GLY A 66 2.40 -0.90 12.46
CA GLY A 66 3.74 -0.38 12.68
C GLY A 66 3.81 0.61 13.84
N GLN A 67 2.84 1.52 13.96
CA GLN A 67 2.75 2.48 15.06
C GLN A 67 2.47 1.78 16.40
N ASP A 68 1.56 0.81 16.43
CA ASP A 68 1.22 0.06 17.65
C ASP A 68 2.43 -0.71 18.20
N ILE A 69 3.24 -1.32 17.31
CA ILE A 69 4.46 -2.03 17.70
C ILE A 69 5.48 -1.06 18.32
N VAL A 70 5.68 0.11 17.71
CA VAL A 70 6.62 1.12 18.23
C VAL A 70 6.16 1.58 19.62
N LYS A 71 4.89 1.91 19.78
CA LYS A 71 4.34 2.37 21.05
C LYS A 71 4.46 1.32 22.17
N ALA A 72 4.09 0.06 21.88
CA ALA A 72 4.20 -1.01 22.86
C ALA A 72 5.65 -1.25 23.29
N TYR A 73 6.62 -1.03 22.40
CA TYR A 73 8.03 -1.12 22.73
C TYR A 73 8.51 0.06 23.57
N GLU A 74 8.08 1.29 23.26
CA GLU A 74 8.37 2.48 24.08
C GLU A 74 7.89 2.29 25.52
N GLU A 75 6.65 1.84 25.71
CA GLU A 75 6.07 1.52 27.02
C GLU A 75 6.90 0.48 27.81
N LEU A 76 7.43 -0.54 27.13
CA LEU A 76 8.29 -1.56 27.76
C LEU A 76 9.71 -1.07 28.10
N THR A 77 10.19 -0.02 27.45
CA THR A 77 11.53 0.55 27.69
C THR A 77 11.55 1.74 28.65
N GLU A 78 10.39 2.33 28.92
CA GLU A 78 10.20 3.40 29.93
C GLU A 78 9.93 2.85 31.36
N GLU A 79 9.69 1.54 31.52
CA GLU A 79 9.68 0.79 32.80
C GLU A 79 11.09 0.40 33.29
#